data_AF-A0A919CPX4-F1
#
_entry.id   AF-A0A919CPX4-F1
#
_cell.length_a   1.000
_cell.length_b   1.000
_cell.length_c   1.000
_cell.angle_alpha   90.00
_cell.angle_beta   90.00
_cell.angle_gamma   90.00
#
_symmetry.space_group_name_H-M   'P 1'
#
loop_
_entity.id
_entity.type
_entity.pdbx_description
1 polymer ?
#
loop_
_entity_poly.entity_id
_entity_poly.type
_entity_poly.pdbx_seq_one_letter_code
_entity_poly.pdbx_strand_id
1 'polypeptide(L)'
;MKDLPLSEVYRLLEPGPVVPLTTARDGRPNVMTMSWHMMVDFEPPLVACVVSDADHSATALSATGECVTAIPEVDRAAKVVAVDGEIIQLDSAKP
;
A
#
# COMPACT_ATOMS: atom_id res chain seq x y z
N MET A 1 -17.71 -3.87 -3.23
CA MET A 1 -16.87 -2.75 -2.78
C MET A 1 -17.72 -1.50 -2.84
N LYS A 2 -17.62 -0.58 -1.88
CA LYS A 2 -18.35 0.70 -1.91
C LYS A 2 -17.34 1.76 -2.29
N ASP A 3 -17.58 2.45 -3.40
CA ASP A 3 -16.74 3.55 -3.83
C ASP A 3 -16.95 4.74 -2.89
N LEU A 4 -15.84 5.40 -2.53
CA LEU A 4 -15.83 6.64 -1.77
C LEU A 4 -15.36 7.77 -2.69
N PRO A 5 -15.90 8.98 -2.54
CA PRO A 5 -15.33 10.15 -3.20
C PRO A 5 -13.85 10.30 -2.83
N LEU A 6 -13.01 10.61 -3.81
CA LEU A 6 -11.57 10.79 -3.62
C LEU A 6 -11.25 11.86 -2.56
N SER A 7 -12.05 12.93 -2.50
CA SER A 7 -11.96 13.99 -1.50
C SER A 7 -12.33 13.57 -0.07
N GLU A 8 -12.87 12.36 0.14
CA GLU A 8 -13.16 11.81 1.47
C GLU A 8 -12.11 10.80 1.98
N VAL A 9 -11.14 10.40 1.14
CA VAL A 9 -10.15 9.36 1.48
C VAL A 9 -9.26 9.78 2.67
N TYR A 10 -9.02 11.08 2.84
CA TYR A 10 -8.21 11.62 3.94
C TYR A 10 -8.69 11.14 5.31
N ARG A 11 -10.01 10.97 5.49
CA ARG A 11 -10.63 10.52 6.75
C ARG A 11 -10.13 9.15 7.20
N LEU A 12 -9.62 8.35 6.27
CA LEU A 12 -9.12 7.02 6.52
C LEU A 12 -7.59 6.97 6.70
N LEU A 13 -6.84 7.86 6.02
CA LEU A 13 -5.37 7.86 6.02
C LEU A 13 -4.75 8.85 7.02
N GLU A 14 -5.41 9.98 7.28
CA GLU A 14 -4.93 11.02 8.21
C GLU A 14 -4.71 10.52 9.66
N PRO A 15 -5.49 9.56 10.21
CA PRO A 15 -5.18 8.96 11.51
C PRO A 15 -3.85 8.18 11.57
N GLY A 16 -3.19 7.97 10.43
CA GLY A 16 -1.91 7.27 10.33
C GLY A 16 -1.99 5.74 10.54
N PRO A 17 -2.91 5.02 9.87
CA PRO A 17 -2.93 3.56 9.96
C PRO A 17 -1.66 2.94 9.36
N VAL A 18 -1.23 1.80 9.88
CA VAL A 18 -0.25 0.95 9.20
C VAL A 18 -0.97 0.20 8.08
N VAL A 19 -0.49 0.37 6.85
CA VAL A 19 -1.20 -0.08 5.64
C VAL A 19 -0.32 -0.96 4.78
N PRO A 20 -0.85 -2.01 4.14
CA PRO A 20 -0.15 -2.68 3.05
C PRO A 20 -0.02 -1.77 1.83
N LEU A 21 1.16 -1.76 1.21
CA LEU A 21 1.43 -1.16 -0.10
C LEU A 21 1.66 -2.28 -1.11
N THR A 22 0.81 -2.35 -2.13
CA THR A 22 0.93 -3.34 -3.21
C THR A 22 1.46 -2.70 -4.48
N THR A 23 2.35 -3.42 -5.16
CA THR A 23 2.90 -3.05 -6.46
C THR A 23 2.79 -4.25 -7.40
N ALA A 24 2.85 -4.02 -8.71
CA ALA A 24 2.90 -5.10 -9.68
C ALA A 24 3.80 -4.72 -10.85
N ARG A 25 4.65 -5.65 -11.27
CA ARG A 25 5.51 -5.48 -12.45
C ARG A 25 5.61 -6.80 -13.21
N ASP A 26 5.49 -6.77 -14.52
CA ASP A 26 5.55 -7.96 -15.39
C ASP A 26 4.61 -9.09 -14.94
N GLY A 27 3.40 -8.73 -14.48
CA GLY A 27 2.40 -9.67 -13.96
C GLY A 27 2.72 -10.27 -12.58
N ARG A 28 3.78 -9.81 -11.91
CA ARG A 28 4.16 -10.27 -10.57
C ARG A 28 3.74 -9.24 -9.51
N PRO A 29 2.74 -9.56 -8.67
CA PRO A 29 2.35 -8.71 -7.57
C PRO A 29 3.31 -8.86 -6.39
N ASN A 30 3.50 -7.77 -5.65
CA ASN A 30 4.23 -7.72 -4.39
C ASN A 30 3.42 -6.93 -3.35
N VAL A 31 3.59 -7.25 -2.08
CA VAL A 31 3.04 -6.48 -0.97
C VAL A 31 4.12 -6.24 0.07
N MET A 32 4.17 -5.02 0.61
CA MET A 32 4.98 -4.65 1.76
C MET A 32 4.12 -3.94 2.79
N THR A 33 4.62 -3.79 4.02
CA THR A 33 3.95 -2.99 5.05
C THR A 33 4.52 -1.58 5.05
N MET A 34 3.63 -0.59 5.06
CA MET A 34 3.97 0.82 5.00
C MET A 34 3.37 1.54 6.21
N SER A 35 4.24 2.01 7.09
CA SER A 35 3.86 2.85 8.24
C SER A 35 4.18 4.33 8.03
N TRP A 36 5.02 4.65 7.04
CA TRP A 36 5.49 6.01 6.78
C TRP A 36 4.78 6.62 5.58
N HIS A 37 3.59 7.15 5.82
CA HIS A 37 2.81 7.91 4.84
C HIS A 37 2.10 9.09 5.52
N MET A 38 1.67 10.07 4.73
CA MET A 38 0.88 11.20 5.20
C MET A 38 0.01 11.77 4.08
N MET A 39 -1.13 12.36 4.47
CA MET A 39 -1.90 13.23 3.56
C MET A 39 -1.10 14.51 3.27
N VAL A 40 -1.06 14.93 2.01
CA VAL A 40 -0.38 16.14 1.54
C VAL A 40 -1.38 17.19 1.08
N ASP A 41 -2.45 16.75 0.42
CA ASP A 41 -3.54 17.62 -0.05
C ASP A 41 -4.86 16.84 -0.06
N PHE A 42 -5.99 17.53 -0.04
CA PHE A 42 -7.33 16.95 0.01
C PHE A 42 -7.99 16.86 -1.38
N GLU A 43 -7.80 17.87 -2.24
CA GLU A 43 -8.45 17.95 -3.55
C GLU A 43 -7.54 18.65 -4.57
N PRO A 44 -6.88 17.91 -5.49
CA PRO A 44 -6.91 16.45 -5.61
C PRO A 44 -6.21 15.79 -4.42
N PRO A 45 -6.65 14.60 -3.96
CA PRO A 45 -6.02 13.96 -2.81
C PRO A 45 -4.60 13.54 -3.15
N LEU A 46 -3.65 14.02 -2.36
CA LEU A 46 -2.24 13.66 -2.47
C LEU A 46 -1.79 12.93 -1.20
N VAL A 47 -1.08 11.83 -1.38
CA VAL A 47 -0.48 11.04 -0.30
C VAL A 47 1.02 10.95 -0.59
N ALA A 48 1.84 11.33 0.40
CA ALA A 48 3.26 11.04 0.38
C ALA A 48 3.52 9.74 1.14
N CYS A 49 4.47 8.95 0.65
CA CYS A 49 4.98 7.78 1.35
C CYS A 49 6.49 7.66 1.20
N VAL A 50 7.10 6.91 2.12
CA VAL A 50 8.53 6.58 2.07
C VAL A 50 8.66 5.10 1.75
N VAL A 51 9.41 4.81 0.67
CA VAL A 51 9.79 3.45 0.27
C VAL A 51 11.30 3.44 0.10
N SER A 52 11.98 2.50 0.74
CA SER A 52 13.43 2.37 0.68
C SER A 52 13.84 1.72 -0.63
N ASP A 53 14.98 2.11 -1.20
CA ASP A 53 15.58 1.41 -2.36
C ASP A 53 15.95 -0.05 -2.04
N ALA A 54 16.01 -0.42 -0.75
CA ALA A 54 16.17 -1.80 -0.30
C ALA A 54 14.88 -2.64 -0.44
N ASP A 55 13.71 -2.00 -0.59
CA ASP A 55 12.43 -2.67 -0.71
C ASP A 55 12.22 -3.18 -2.13
N HIS A 56 11.72 -4.42 -2.28
CA HIS A 56 11.39 -4.97 -3.59
C HIS A 56 10.40 -4.09 -4.37
N SER A 57 9.46 -3.46 -3.65
CA SER A 57 8.47 -2.53 -4.20
C SER A 57 9.08 -1.30 -4.88
N ALA A 58 10.28 -0.84 -4.48
CA ALA A 58 10.91 0.36 -5.04
C ALA A 58 11.19 0.21 -6.55
N THR A 59 11.61 -0.98 -6.97
CA THR A 59 11.86 -1.28 -8.39
C THR A 59 10.57 -1.22 -9.21
N ALA A 60 9.48 -1.80 -8.70
CA ALA A 60 8.18 -1.76 -9.37
C ALA A 60 7.61 -0.34 -9.43
N LEU A 61 7.68 0.41 -8.32
CA LEU A 61 7.24 1.81 -8.26
C LEU A 61 8.00 2.70 -9.24
N SER A 62 9.32 2.57 -9.30
CA SER A 62 10.16 3.37 -10.19
C SER A 62 9.87 3.07 -11.67
N ALA A 63 9.55 1.81 -11.98
CA ALA A 63 9.28 1.38 -13.35
C ALA A 63 7.85 1.69 -13.83
N THR A 64 6.87 1.68 -12.92
CA THR A 64 5.44 1.74 -13.27
C THR A 64 4.75 3.03 -12.85
N GLY A 65 5.23 3.68 -11.77
CA GLY A 65 4.54 4.80 -11.14
C GLY A 65 3.24 4.42 -10.44
N GLU A 66 2.95 3.13 -10.27
CA GLU A 66 1.66 2.64 -9.80
C GLU A 66 1.77 1.82 -8.51
N CYS A 67 0.83 2.05 -7.60
CA CYS A 67 0.65 1.24 -6.40
C CYS A 67 -0.79 1.33 -5.90
N VAL A 68 -1.15 0.44 -4.97
CA VAL A 68 -2.40 0.49 -4.23
C VAL A 68 -2.09 0.36 -2.75
N THR A 69 -2.77 1.14 -1.91
CA THR A 69 -2.73 1.00 -0.45
C THR A 69 -4.08 0.51 0.06
N ALA A 70 -4.08 -0.32 1.10
CA ALA A 70 -5.28 -0.87 1.71
C ALA A 70 -5.30 -0.60 3.22
N ILE A 71 -6.48 -0.42 3.80
CA ILE A 71 -6.62 -0.19 5.25
C ILE A 71 -7.11 -1.48 5.89
N PRO A 72 -6.25 -2.16 6.67
CA PRO A 72 -6.59 -3.44 7.26
C PRO A 72 -7.53 -3.27 8.45
N GLU A 73 -8.37 -4.27 8.69
CA GLU A 73 -9.08 -4.43 9.96
C GLU A 73 -8.14 -5.02 11.03
N VAL A 74 -8.53 -4.89 12.29
CA VAL A 74 -7.72 -5.31 13.45
C VAL A 74 -7.39 -6.81 13.44
N ASP A 75 -8.27 -7.67 12.91
CA ASP A 75 -8.04 -9.11 12.77
C ASP A 75 -6.91 -9.45 11.78
N ARG A 76 -6.51 -8.49 10.94
CA ARG A 76 -5.41 -8.62 9.97
C ARG A 76 -4.08 -8.04 10.44
N ALA A 77 -4.03 -7.43 11.63
CA ALA A 77 -2.80 -6.83 12.16
C ALA A 77 -1.61 -7.79 12.16
N ALA A 78 -1.79 -9.04 12.60
CA ALA A 78 -0.72 -10.04 12.61
C ALA A 78 -0.17 -10.35 11.21
N LYS A 79 -1.03 -10.35 10.18
CA LYS A 79 -0.61 -10.56 8.79
C LYS A 79 0.16 -9.37 8.24
N VAL A 80 -0.29 -8.15 8.56
CA VAL A 80 0.41 -6.91 8.19
C VAL A 80 1.81 -6.90 8.79
N VAL A 81 1.97 -7.30 10.06
CA VAL A 81 3.30 -7.41 10.67
C VAL A 81 4.15 -8.50 10.00
N ALA A 82 3.56 -9.65 9.66
CA ALA A 82 4.29 -10.75 9.02
C ALA A 82 4.85 -10.39 7.63
N VAL A 83 4.12 -9.61 6.83
CA VAL A 83 4.57 -9.14 5.51
C VAL A 83 5.88 -8.34 5.58
N ASP A 84 6.13 -7.61 6.67
CA ASP A 84 7.35 -6.82 6.83
C ASP A 84 8.57 -7.70 7.21
N GLY A 85 8.32 -8.89 7.77
CA GLY A 85 9.34 -9.85 8.19
C GLY A 85 9.64 -10.97 7.18
N GLU A 86 8.80 -11.15 6.16
CA GLU A 86 8.92 -12.20 5.15
C GLU A 86 8.64 -11.64 3.74
N ILE A 87 9.42 -12.04 2.74
CA ILE A 87 9.10 -11.75 1.33
C ILE A 87 7.87 -12.59 0.96
N ILE A 88 6.67 -12.03 1.11
CA ILE A 88 5.43 -12.69 0.70
C ILE A 88 5.21 -12.40 -0.79
N GLN A 89 5.62 -13.35 -1.65
CA GLN A 89 5.13 -13.37 -3.02
C GLN A 89 3.63 -13.64 -2.98
N LEU A 90 2.84 -12.71 -3.50
CA LEU A 90 1.43 -12.96 -3.74
C LEU A 90 1.36 -13.92 -4.92
N ASP A 91 1.18 -15.22 -4.64
CA ASP A 91 0.88 -16.19 -5.68
C ASP A 91 -0.33 -15.66 -6.45
N SER A 92 -0.13 -15.45 -7.76
CA SER A 92 -1.16 -14.95 -8.67
C SER A 92 -2.42 -15.77 -8.44
N ALA A 93 -3.47 -15.12 -7.93
CA ALA A 93 -4.76 -15.76 -7.74
C ALA A 93 -5.11 -16.48 -9.04
N LYS A 94 -5.28 -17.80 -8.94
CA LYS A 94 -5.81 -18.61 -10.04
C LYS A 94 -7.17 -18.00 -10.45
N PRO A 95 -7.44 -17.85 -11.76
CA PRO A 95 -8.61 -17.13 -12.26
C PRO A 95 -9.93 -17.67 -11.72
#